data_AF-A0A401QHY2-F1
#
_entry.id   AF-A0A401QHY2-F1
#
_cell.length_a   1.000
_cell.length_b   1.000
_cell.length_c   1.000
_cell.angle_alpha   90.00
_cell.angle_beta   90.00
_cell.angle_gamma   90.00
#
_symmetry.space_group_name_H-M   'P 1'
#
loop_
_entity.id
_entity.type
_entity.pdbx_description
1 polymer ?
#
loop_
_entity_poly.entity_id
_entity_poly.type
_entity_poly.pdbx_seq_one_letter_code
_entity_poly.pdbx_strand_id
1 'polypeptide(L)'
;MNAKLEEIEKSLDMYLETKRQIFPRFYFLSNDDLLEILGQSRNPPAVQPHMKKCFDNIKTLKMQKIGMTNKMEAAGMFAADGEYVEFKHPTLLEGPVEV
;
A
#
# COMPACT_ATOMS: atom_id res chain seq x y z
N MET A 1 21.65 -13.64 -24.27
CA MET A 1 20.82 -13.21 -23.12
C MET A 1 21.59 -13.50 -21.85
N ASN A 2 21.48 -12.60 -20.87
CA ASN A 2 22.34 -12.60 -19.69
C ASN A 2 21.66 -13.44 -18.59
N ALA A 3 22.04 -14.71 -18.43
CA ALA A 3 21.34 -15.68 -17.57
C ALA A 3 21.10 -15.19 -16.12
N LYS A 4 21.99 -14.33 -15.59
CA LYS A 4 21.83 -13.71 -14.27
C LYS A 4 20.64 -12.75 -14.20
N LEU A 5 20.35 -12.04 -15.28
CA LEU A 5 19.22 -11.10 -15.32
C LEU A 5 17.90 -11.88 -15.30
N GLU A 6 17.82 -12.96 -16.08
CA GLU A 6 16.64 -13.84 -16.10
C GLU A 6 16.35 -14.48 -14.73
N GLU A 7 17.40 -14.87 -14.00
CA GLU A 7 17.26 -15.41 -12.64
C GLU A 7 16.73 -14.36 -11.64
N ILE A 8 17.21 -13.12 -11.75
CA ILE A 8 16.75 -12.00 -10.92
C ILE A 8 15.28 -11.68 -11.23
N GLU A 9 14.91 -11.58 -12.51
CA GLU A 9 13.54 -11.32 -12.94
C GLU A 9 12.58 -12.40 -12.42
N LYS A 10 12.95 -13.68 -12.58
CA LYS A 10 12.13 -14.79 -12.08
C LYS A 10 11.96 -14.75 -10.55
N SER A 11 13.03 -14.45 -9.82
CA SER A 11 13.00 -14.36 -8.37
C SER A 11 12.13 -13.19 -7.90
N LEU A 12 12.18 -12.07 -8.62
CA LEU A 12 11.35 -10.90 -8.37
C LEU A 12 9.87 -11.21 -8.60
N ASP A 13 9.53 -11.85 -9.71
CA ASP A 13 8.15 -12.24 -10.02
C ASP A 13 7.58 -13.18 -8.96
N MET A 14 8.35 -14.18 -8.52
CA MET A 14 7.95 -15.09 -7.44
C MET A 14 7.72 -14.34 -6.12
N TYR A 15 8.58 -13.37 -5.81
CA TYR A 15 8.43 -12.55 -4.61
C TYR A 15 7.16 -11.69 -4.66
N LEU A 16 6.90 -11.02 -5.80
CA LEU A 16 5.70 -10.21 -5.99
C LEU A 16 4.43 -11.06 -5.92
N GLU A 17 4.43 -12.25 -6.51
CA GLU A 17 3.30 -13.17 -6.43
C GLU A 17 3.02 -13.61 -4.98
N THR A 18 4.06 -13.87 -4.20
CA THR A 18 3.90 -14.17 -2.77
C THR A 18 3.22 -13.02 -2.02
N LYS A 19 3.56 -11.76 -2.35
CA LYS A 19 2.91 -10.58 -1.76
C LYS A 19 1.44 -10.45 -2.20
N ARG A 20 1.13 -10.76 -3.45
CA ARG A 20 -0.26 -10.79 -3.96
C ARG A 20 -1.10 -11.87 -3.28
N GLN A 21 -0.51 -13.03 -2.98
CA GLN A 21 -1.19 -14.10 -2.25
C GLN A 21 -1.53 -13.71 -0.80
N ILE A 22 -0.64 -12.99 -0.12
CA ILE A 22 -0.88 -12.50 1.25
C ILE A 22 -1.99 -11.44 1.25
N PHE A 23 -1.96 -10.51 0.30
CA PHE A 23 -2.96 -9.46 0.17
C PHE A 23 -3.52 -9.38 -1.25
N PRO A 24 -4.65 -10.07 -1.53
CA PRO A 24 -5.21 -10.20 -2.88
C PRO A 24 -5.56 -8.88 -3.58
N ARG A 25 -5.71 -7.77 -2.87
CA ARG A 25 -5.92 -6.46 -3.52
C ARG A 25 -4.71 -6.00 -4.33
N PHE A 26 -3.51 -6.52 -4.05
CA PHE A 26 -2.36 -6.25 -4.89
C PHE A 26 -2.50 -6.81 -6.30
N TYR A 27 -3.39 -7.79 -6.59
CA TYR A 27 -3.67 -8.21 -7.97
C TYR A 27 -4.20 -7.08 -8.87
N PHE A 28 -4.73 -5.99 -8.31
CA PHE A 28 -5.15 -4.81 -9.08
C PHE A 28 -4.00 -3.84 -9.42
N LEU A 29 -2.78 -4.12 -8.95
CA LEU A 29 -1.60 -3.29 -9.19
C LEU A 29 -0.70 -3.88 -10.27
N SER A 30 -0.02 -3.02 -11.03
CA SER A 30 1.10 -3.45 -11.87
C SER A 30 2.29 -3.89 -11.00
N ASN A 31 3.28 -4.56 -11.60
CA ASN A 31 4.50 -4.92 -10.88
C ASN A 31 5.24 -3.66 -10.38
N ASP A 32 5.29 -2.60 -11.19
CA ASP A 32 5.93 -1.33 -10.81
C ASP A 32 5.23 -0.66 -9.62
N ASP A 33 3.89 -0.59 -9.66
CA ASP A 33 3.10 -0.06 -8.54
C ASP A 33 3.36 -0.84 -7.26
N LEU A 34 3.38 -2.18 -7.34
CA LEU A 34 3.60 -3.03 -6.18
C LEU A 34 5.01 -2.86 -5.63
N LEU A 35 6.02 -2.74 -6.48
CA LEU A 35 7.40 -2.47 -6.06
C LEU A 35 7.54 -1.11 -5.37
N GLU A 36 6.86 -0.08 -5.88
CA GLU A 36 6.83 1.24 -5.26
C GLU A 36 6.24 1.19 -3.85
N ILE A 37 5.10 0.51 -3.68
CA ILE A 37 4.47 0.32 -2.35
C ILE A 37 5.41 -0.44 -1.41
N LEU A 38 6.01 -1.54 -1.86
CA LEU A 38 6.90 -2.36 -1.02
C LEU A 38 8.16 -1.58 -0.61
N GLY A 39 8.73 -0.81 -1.53
CA GLY A 39 9.88 0.07 -1.28
C GLY A 39 9.56 1.26 -0.35
N GLN A 40 8.32 1.75 -0.38
CA GLN A 40 7.83 2.88 0.43
C GLN A 40 6.96 2.44 1.61
N SER A 41 7.01 1.17 2.01
CA SER A 41 6.18 0.60 3.09
C SER A 41 6.25 1.38 4.42
N ARG A 42 7.36 2.07 4.70
CA ARG A 42 7.56 2.91 5.90
C ARG A 42 7.13 4.37 5.74
N ASN A 43 6.59 4.73 4.58
CA ASN A 43 6.15 6.08 4.24
C ASN A 43 4.69 6.04 3.77
N PRO A 44 3.70 6.00 4.69
CA PRO A 44 2.29 5.86 4.34
C PRO A 44 1.77 6.88 3.32
N PRO A 45 2.17 8.17 3.36
CA PRO A 45 1.81 9.14 2.32
C PRO A 45 2.19 8.72 0.90
N ALA A 46 3.32 8.02 0.72
CA ALA A 46 3.76 7.55 -0.60
C ALA A 46 2.95 6.35 -1.11
N VAL A 47 2.32 5.57 -0.22
CA VAL A 47 1.45 4.45 -0.60
C VAL A 47 0.05 4.91 -1.03
N GLN A 48 -0.40 6.07 -0.54
CA GLN A 48 -1.74 6.60 -0.74
C GLN A 48 -2.21 6.66 -2.22
N PRO A 49 -1.38 7.05 -3.21
CA PRO A 49 -1.79 7.12 -4.62
C PRO A 49 -2.24 5.78 -5.22
N HIS A 50 -1.79 4.66 -4.66
CA HIS A 50 -2.13 3.32 -5.13
C HIS A 50 -3.42 2.77 -4.50
N MET A 51 -3.91 3.35 -3.40
CA MET A 51 -5.12 2.89 -2.70
C MET A 51 -6.36 2.87 -3.59
N LYS A 52 -6.51 3.89 -4.44
CA LYS A 52 -7.61 3.98 -5.42
C LYS A 52 -7.64 2.83 -6.44
N LYS A 53 -6.51 2.15 -6.65
CA LYS A 53 -6.41 0.98 -7.54
C LYS A 53 -6.77 -0.31 -6.80
N CYS A 54 -6.46 -0.38 -5.51
CA CYS A 54 -6.73 -1.55 -4.66
C CYS A 54 -8.18 -1.64 -4.16
N PHE A 55 -8.83 -0.50 -3.95
CA PHE A 55 -10.11 -0.42 -3.26
C PHE A 55 -11.13 0.42 -4.03
N ASP A 56 -12.32 -0.14 -4.22
CA ASP A 56 -13.46 0.61 -4.68
C ASP A 56 -13.89 1.61 -3.59
N ASN A 57 -14.18 2.84 -4.00
CA ASN A 57 -14.64 3.93 -3.13
C ASN A 57 -13.68 4.39 -2.02
N ILE A 58 -12.41 3.98 -2.04
CA ILE A 58 -11.37 4.56 -1.18
C ILE A 58 -10.35 5.28 -2.06
N LYS A 59 -10.40 6.61 -2.07
CA LYS A 59 -9.47 7.45 -2.83
C LYS A 59 -8.23 7.80 -2.00
N THR A 60 -8.43 8.27 -0.76
CA THR A 60 -7.35 8.64 0.15
C THR A 60 -7.72 8.34 1.61
N LEU A 61 -6.71 8.26 2.47
CA LEU A 61 -6.88 8.15 3.92
C LEU A 61 -6.60 9.49 4.59
N LYS A 62 -7.39 9.84 5.61
CA LYS A 62 -7.07 10.93 6.53
C LYS A 62 -5.99 10.46 7.48
N MET A 63 -4.74 10.83 7.20
CA MET A 63 -3.61 10.46 8.02
C MET A 63 -3.27 11.57 9.02
N GLN A 64 -2.97 11.21 10.26
CA GLN A 64 -2.55 12.15 11.30
C GLN A 64 -1.39 11.59 12.12
N LYS A 65 -0.56 12.48 12.66
CA LYS A 65 0.54 12.10 13.55
C LYS A 65 0.02 11.80 14.94
N ILE A 66 0.59 10.79 15.57
CA ILE A 66 0.26 10.43 16.95
C ILE A 66 1.20 11.16 17.91
N GLY A 67 0.67 12.17 18.59
CA GLY A 67 1.41 12.98 19.56
C GLY A 67 2.65 13.67 18.96
N MET A 68 3.76 13.64 19.70
CA MET A 68 5.06 14.19 19.23
C MET A 68 5.91 13.16 18.47
N THR A 69 5.37 11.98 18.17
CA THR A 69 6.12 10.91 17.47
C THR A 69 5.99 11.06 15.95
N ASN A 70 6.88 10.39 15.21
CA ASN A 70 6.76 10.26 13.75
C ASN A 70 5.79 9.14 13.32
N LYS A 71 5.05 8.53 14.26
CA LYS A 71 4.04 7.52 13.92
C LYS A 71 2.81 8.19 13.33
N MET A 72 2.22 7.52 12.35
CA MET A 72 1.04 7.98 11.61
C MET A 72 -0.11 7.00 11.83
N GLU A 73 -1.32 7.50 12.00
CA GLU A 73 -2.54 6.70 11.98
C GLU A 73 -3.49 7.18 10.89
N ALA A 74 -4.30 6.27 10.35
CA ALA A 74 -5.46 6.60 9.54
C ALA A 74 -6.67 6.81 10.46
N ALA A 75 -7.19 8.03 10.48
CA ALA A 75 -8.37 8.42 11.27
C ALA A 75 -9.68 8.36 10.46
N GLY A 76 -9.59 8.17 9.14
CA GLY A 76 -10.74 8.10 8.26
C GLY A 76 -10.35 7.91 6.80
N MET A 77 -11.32 7.89 5.92
CA MET A 77 -11.13 7.75 4.47
C MET A 77 -11.99 8.73 3.68
N PHE A 78 -11.52 9.07 2.48
CA PHE A 78 -12.23 9.87 1.50
C PHE A 78 -12.56 9.01 0.28
N ALA A 79 -13.80 9.09 -0.20
CA ALA A 79 -14.24 8.50 -1.45
C ALA A 79 -13.90 9.40 -2.65
N ALA A 80 -14.18 8.90 -3.85
CA ALA A 80 -13.86 9.60 -5.09
C ALA A 80 -14.75 10.84 -5.35
N ASP A 81 -15.99 10.79 -4.87
CA ASP A 81 -17.00 11.84 -4.94
C ASP A 81 -16.86 12.90 -3.83
N GLY A 82 -15.93 12.71 -2.89
CA GLY A 82 -15.67 13.62 -1.79
C GLY A 82 -16.36 13.25 -0.47
N GLU A 83 -17.09 12.13 -0.42
CA GLU A 83 -17.60 11.62 0.86
C GLU A 83 -16.44 11.32 1.82
N TYR A 84 -16.61 11.69 3.09
CA TYR A 84 -15.66 11.40 4.16
C TYR A 84 -16.31 10.51 5.21
N VAL A 85 -15.61 9.43 5.57
CA VAL A 85 -16.01 8.51 6.63
C VAL A 85 -14.93 8.47 7.70
N GLU A 86 -15.28 8.87 8.92
CA GLU A 86 -14.40 8.76 10.09
C GLU A 86 -14.35 7.32 10.58
N PHE A 87 -13.16 6.84 10.93
CA PHE A 87 -12.99 5.51 11.50
C PHE A 87 -13.35 5.52 12.98
N LYS A 88 -14.19 4.56 13.39
CA LYS A 88 -14.50 4.34 14.81
C LYS A 88 -13.23 4.04 15.64
N HIS A 89 -12.28 3.36 15.02
CA HIS A 89 -10.99 3.01 15.59
C HIS A 89 -9.88 3.44 14.62
N PRO A 90 -9.15 4.53 14.90
CA PRO A 90 -7.99 4.90 14.10
C PRO A 90 -7.00 3.74 14.00
N THR A 91 -6.45 3.52 12.81
CA THR A 91 -5.56 2.40 12.53
C THR A 91 -4.14 2.90 12.39
N LEU A 92 -3.22 2.33 13.16
CA LEU A 92 -1.81 2.66 13.10
C LEU A 92 -1.20 2.19 11.78
N LEU A 93 -0.49 3.08 11.08
CA LEU A 93 0.12 2.79 9.78
C LEU A 93 1.58 2.38 9.98
N GLU A 94 1.79 1.16 10.51
CA GLU A 94 3.11 0.59 10.75
C GLU A 94 3.17 -0.88 10.31
N GLY A 95 4.39 -1.35 10.00
CA GLY A 95 4.63 -2.75 9.64
C GLY A 95 4.59 -3.02 8.12
N PRO A 96 4.49 -4.31 7.73
CA PRO A 96 4.33 -4.71 6.34
C PRO A 96 3.01 -4.18 5.75
N VAL A 97 3.04 -3.73 4.50
CA VAL A 97 1.88 -3.11 3.81
C VAL A 97 0.73 -4.09 3.56
N GLU A 98 1.04 -5.38 3.57
CA GLU A 98 0.11 -6.47 3.29
C GLU A 98 -0.56 -7.07 4.54
N VAL A 99 -0.25 -6.57 5.75
CA VAL A 99 -0.72 -7.10 7.05
C VAL A 99 -1.47 -6.04 7.85
#